data_AF-A0A8J4YD83-F1
#
_entry.id   AF-A0A8J4YD83-F1
#
_cell.length_a   1.000
_cell.length_b   1.000
_cell.length_c   1.000
_cell.angle_alpha   90.00
_cell.angle_beta   90.00
_cell.angle_gamma   90.00
#
_symmetry.space_group_name_H-M   'P 1'
#
loop_
_entity.id
_entity.type
_entity.pdbx_description
1 polymer ?
#
loop_
_entity_poly.entity_id
_entity_poly.type
_entity_poly.pdbx_seq_one_letter_code
_entity_poly.pdbx_strand_id
1 'polypeptide(L)'
;MMIHLADAVRDGFQKILLRTVDTDIVVLAVAATTKLKIQELWVAFGTGQHFRYIPAHEIAAFLGPDKSQALPMFHAYTGCDTVSSFNTRGKKTAWDTWKVFDELTPALVHLSTGTADISDDVVAVLERFTILLYDRTINLVNIDEARQALFTKKGRAMEAIPPTRGALVQ
;
A
#
# COMPACT_ATOMS: atom_id res chain seq x y z
N MET A 1 13.68 0.48 14.59
CA MET A 1 13.84 -0.81 13.88
C MET A 1 14.53 -0.67 12.52
N MET A 2 13.99 0.09 11.56
CA MET A 2 14.58 0.19 10.21
C MET A 2 15.97 0.84 10.16
N ILE A 3 16.27 1.77 11.07
CA ILE A 3 17.62 2.36 11.20
C ILE A 3 18.63 1.27 11.57
N HIS A 4 18.34 0.46 12.59
CA HIS A 4 19.21 -0.66 12.99
C HIS A 4 19.36 -1.72 11.89
N LEU A 5 18.31 -1.95 11.09
CA LEU A 5 18.42 -2.80 9.91
C LEU A 5 19.45 -2.24 8.92
N ALA A 6 19.38 -0.94 8.63
CA ALA A 6 20.33 -0.28 7.72
C ALA A 6 21.76 -0.29 8.27
N ASP A 7 21.94 -0.12 9.58
CA ASP A 7 23.26 -0.20 10.22
C ASP A 7 23.82 -1.62 10.14
N ALA A 8 23.01 -2.66 10.41
CA ALA A 8 23.45 -4.04 10.26
C ALA A 8 23.85 -4.37 8.80
N VAL A 9 23.08 -3.89 7.82
CA VAL A 9 23.48 -4.06 6.40
C VAL A 9 24.81 -3.36 6.10
N ARG A 10 25.03 -2.17 6.67
CA ARG A 10 26.29 -1.42 6.51
C ARG A 10 27.48 -2.16 7.11
N ASP A 11 27.27 -2.86 8.22
CA ASP A 11 28.27 -3.71 8.87
C ASP A 11 28.50 -5.04 8.14
N GLY A 12 27.80 -5.28 7.01
CA GLY A 12 27.99 -6.44 6.15
C GLY A 12 27.08 -7.62 6.46
N PHE A 13 26.13 -7.49 7.39
CA PHE A 13 25.18 -8.55 7.68
C PHE A 13 24.22 -8.77 6.51
N GLN A 14 24.13 -10.02 6.05
CA GLN A 14 23.28 -10.42 4.91
C GLN A 14 22.05 -11.24 5.32
N LYS A 15 22.08 -11.79 6.53
CA LYS A 15 20.97 -12.54 7.14
C LYS A 15 20.55 -11.84 8.42
N ILE A 16 19.35 -11.26 8.44
CA ILE A 16 18.89 -10.40 9.52
C ILE A 16 17.50 -10.85 9.97
N LEU A 17 17.29 -10.91 11.28
CA LEU A 17 16.00 -11.21 11.90
C LEU A 17 15.47 -9.98 12.64
N LEU A 18 14.30 -9.50 12.24
CA LEU A 18 13.56 -8.45 12.94
C LEU A 18 12.55 -9.08 13.90
N ARG A 19 12.52 -8.63 15.15
CA ARG A 19 11.50 -9.05 16.13
C ARG A 19 10.45 -7.95 16.28
N THR A 20 9.19 -8.26 16.02
CA THR A 20 8.09 -7.28 16.14
C THR A 20 6.74 -7.95 16.37
N VAL A 21 5.78 -7.18 16.88
CA VAL A 21 4.35 -7.51 16.88
C VAL A 21 3.55 -6.60 15.94
N ASP A 22 4.21 -5.59 15.39
CA ASP A 22 3.64 -4.56 14.54
C ASP A 22 3.68 -4.97 13.06
N THR A 23 2.53 -4.87 12.40
CA THR A 23 2.36 -5.26 10.99
C THR A 23 3.03 -4.27 10.04
N ASP A 24 3.16 -3.00 10.44
CA ASP A 24 3.79 -1.96 9.63
C ASP A 24 5.26 -2.28 9.40
N ILE A 25 5.92 -2.89 10.38
CA ILE A 25 7.30 -3.38 10.26
C ILE A 25 7.42 -4.52 9.22
N VAL A 26 6.40 -5.36 9.06
CA VAL A 26 6.41 -6.43 8.04
C VAL A 26 6.37 -5.81 6.64
N VAL A 27 5.52 -4.81 6.43
CA VAL A 27 5.43 -4.07 5.15
C VAL A 27 6.75 -3.37 4.84
N LEU A 28 7.33 -2.70 5.82
CA LEU A 28 8.62 -2.02 5.67
C LEU A 28 9.78 -3.00 5.43
N ALA A 29 9.75 -4.19 6.04
CA ALA A 29 10.77 -5.22 5.81
C ALA A 29 10.78 -5.71 4.35
N VAL A 30 9.60 -5.92 3.75
CA VAL A 30 9.50 -6.31 2.32
C VAL A 30 10.14 -5.24 1.43
N ALA A 31 9.80 -3.97 1.62
CA ALA A 31 10.39 -2.87 0.86
C ALA A 31 11.90 -2.71 1.10
N ALA A 32 12.34 -2.85 2.36
CA ALA A 32 13.74 -2.73 2.75
C ALA A 32 14.61 -3.82 2.13
N THR A 33 14.08 -5.03 1.93
CA THR A 33 14.82 -6.13 1.29
C THR A 33 15.33 -5.70 -0.09
N THR A 34 14.44 -5.14 -0.92
CA THR A 34 14.80 -4.65 -2.26
C THR A 34 15.71 -3.42 -2.17
N LYS A 35 15.35 -2.44 -1.33
CA LYS A 35 16.07 -1.16 -1.24
C LYS A 35 17.50 -1.31 -0.74
N LEU A 36 17.73 -2.20 0.23
CA LEU A 36 19.03 -2.42 0.86
C LEU A 36 19.76 -3.66 0.29
N LYS A 37 19.15 -4.36 -0.68
CA LYS A 37 19.69 -5.57 -1.33
C LYS A 37 20.07 -6.66 -0.32
N ILE A 38 19.20 -6.90 0.65
CA ILE A 38 19.41 -7.90 1.72
C ILE A 38 19.13 -9.29 1.15
N GLN A 39 20.01 -10.26 1.42
CA GLN A 39 19.82 -11.64 0.96
C GLN A 39 18.70 -12.36 1.71
N GLU A 40 18.75 -12.38 3.04
CA GLU A 40 17.74 -13.03 3.88
C GLU A 40 17.27 -12.09 4.98
N LEU A 41 16.09 -11.51 4.77
CA LEU A 41 15.39 -10.75 5.81
C LEU A 41 14.20 -11.56 6.34
N TRP A 42 14.23 -11.82 7.64
CA TRP A 42 13.20 -12.56 8.37
C TRP A 42 12.51 -11.64 9.38
N VAL A 43 11.21 -11.86 9.59
CA VAL A 43 10.46 -11.19 10.66
C VAL A 43 9.91 -12.23 11.62
N ALA A 44 10.42 -12.26 12.85
CA ALA A 44 9.83 -12.97 13.97
C ALA A 44 8.62 -12.15 14.46
N PHE A 45 7.43 -12.50 13.97
CA PHE A 45 6.19 -11.76 14.15
C PHE A 45 5.28 -12.36 15.22
N GLY A 46 4.63 -11.52 16.04
CA GLY A 46 3.60 -11.92 17.01
C GLY A 46 4.14 -12.49 18.33
N THR A 47 3.25 -12.98 19.20
CA THR A 47 3.60 -13.51 20.54
C THR A 47 2.83 -14.78 20.85
N GLY A 48 3.36 -15.61 21.76
CA GLY A 48 2.69 -16.82 22.23
C GLY A 48 2.32 -17.76 21.08
N GLN A 49 1.06 -18.21 21.06
CA GLN A 49 0.53 -19.14 20.05
C GLN A 49 0.42 -18.53 18.64
N HIS A 50 0.52 -17.21 18.51
CA HIS A 50 0.48 -16.51 17.21
C HIS A 50 1.88 -16.12 16.70
N PHE A 51 2.94 -16.56 17.37
CA PHE A 51 4.30 -16.35 16.94
C PHE A 51 4.59 -17.10 15.63
N ARG A 52 5.19 -16.42 14.65
CA ARG A 52 5.61 -17.03 13.38
C ARG A 52 6.79 -16.28 12.76
N TYR A 53 7.55 -16.97 11.92
CA TYR A 53 8.58 -16.36 11.07
C TYR A 53 8.00 -16.04 9.69
N ILE A 54 8.22 -14.81 9.24
CA ILE A 54 7.79 -14.34 7.91
C ILE A 54 9.05 -14.07 7.07
N PRO A 55 9.23 -14.74 5.92
CA PRO A 55 10.35 -14.48 5.02
C PRO A 55 10.07 -13.24 4.17
N ALA A 56 10.44 -12.06 4.65
CA ALA A 56 10.22 -10.80 3.92
C ALA A 56 10.94 -10.79 2.56
N HIS A 57 12.08 -11.45 2.46
CA HIS A 57 12.85 -11.59 1.23
C HIS A 57 12.16 -12.44 0.16
N GLU A 58 11.48 -13.53 0.54
CA GLU A 58 10.67 -14.33 -0.39
C GLU A 58 9.45 -13.56 -0.88
N ILE A 59 8.78 -12.81 0.01
CA ILE A 59 7.67 -11.94 -0.37
C ILE A 59 8.15 -10.88 -1.36
N ALA A 60 9.29 -10.23 -1.09
CA ALA A 60 9.86 -9.23 -1.99
C ALA A 60 10.23 -9.82 -3.37
N ALA A 61 10.81 -11.03 -3.39
CA ALA A 61 11.10 -11.75 -4.62
C ALA A 61 9.84 -12.07 -5.43
N PHE A 62 8.77 -12.51 -4.76
CA PHE A 62 7.48 -12.80 -5.40
C PHE A 62 6.80 -11.55 -5.96
N LEU A 63 6.84 -10.43 -5.23
CA LEU A 63 6.22 -9.17 -5.65
C LEU A 63 7.02 -8.44 -6.75
N GLY A 64 8.33 -8.68 -6.80
CA GLY A 64 9.24 -7.92 -7.64
C GLY A 64 9.61 -6.56 -7.02
N PRO A 65 10.59 -5.86 -7.61
CA PRO A 65 11.19 -4.67 -7.01
C PRO A 65 10.19 -3.52 -6.87
N ASP A 66 9.42 -3.21 -7.91
CA ASP A 66 8.54 -2.04 -7.93
C ASP A 66 7.37 -2.18 -6.97
N LYS A 67 6.68 -3.33 -6.95
CA LYS A 67 5.58 -3.57 -6.00
C LYS A 67 6.08 -3.67 -4.56
N SER A 68 7.28 -4.22 -4.33
CA SER A 68 7.90 -4.22 -3.00
C SER A 68 8.19 -2.80 -2.52
N GLN A 69 8.72 -1.93 -3.39
CA GLN A 69 8.97 -0.53 -3.08
C GLN A 69 7.68 0.29 -2.90
N ALA A 70 6.63 0.00 -3.67
CA ALA A 70 5.32 0.65 -3.57
C ALA A 70 4.53 0.24 -2.31
N LEU A 71 4.83 -0.92 -1.71
CA LEU A 71 4.01 -1.52 -0.65
C LEU A 71 3.81 -0.62 0.60
N PRO A 72 4.81 0.13 1.10
CA PRO A 72 4.61 1.06 2.20
C PRO A 72 3.63 2.19 1.85
N MET A 73 3.72 2.74 0.64
CA MET A 73 2.81 3.79 0.20
C MET A 73 1.40 3.24 -0.01
N PHE A 74 1.27 2.04 -0.59
CA PHE A 74 -0.01 1.33 -0.66
C PHE A 74 -0.63 1.12 0.73
N HIS A 75 0.19 0.71 1.71
CA HIS A 75 -0.25 0.47 3.07
C HIS A 75 -0.76 1.75 3.74
N ALA A 76 -0.02 2.84 3.62
CA ALA A 76 -0.47 4.15 4.10
C ALA A 76 -1.75 4.59 3.37
N TYR A 77 -1.76 4.62 2.04
CA TYR A 77 -2.90 5.09 1.27
C TYR A 77 -4.21 4.32 1.54
N THR A 78 -4.13 3.05 1.88
CA THR A 78 -5.31 2.21 2.19
C THR A 78 -5.70 2.19 3.67
N GLY A 79 -5.02 2.98 4.50
CA GLY A 79 -5.22 3.07 5.94
C GLY A 79 -4.09 2.39 6.72
N CYS A 80 -3.42 3.14 7.59
CA CYS A 80 -2.47 2.65 8.59
C CYS A 80 -2.73 3.35 9.94
N ASP A 81 -1.81 3.29 10.90
CA ASP A 81 -2.03 3.87 12.23
C ASP A 81 -2.24 5.40 12.20
N THR A 82 -1.72 6.09 11.19
CA THR A 82 -1.77 7.56 11.10
C THR A 82 -2.80 8.10 10.11
N VAL A 83 -3.40 7.25 9.28
CA VAL A 83 -4.34 7.66 8.23
C VAL A 83 -5.56 6.76 8.19
N SER A 84 -6.72 7.36 7.95
CA SER A 84 -7.99 6.63 7.93
C SER A 84 -8.04 5.62 6.78
N SER A 85 -8.79 4.54 6.97
CA SER A 85 -9.10 3.59 5.91
C SER A 85 -10.31 4.04 5.09
N PHE A 86 -10.40 3.56 3.85
CA PHE A 86 -11.59 3.76 3.03
C PHE A 86 -12.78 2.99 3.61
N ASN A 87 -13.87 3.68 3.89
CA ASN A 87 -15.03 3.08 4.53
C ASN A 87 -15.57 1.88 3.73
N THR A 88 -15.88 0.78 4.42
CA THR A 88 -16.30 -0.53 3.84
C THR A 88 -15.28 -1.25 2.96
N ARG A 89 -14.04 -0.73 2.81
CA ARG A 89 -13.01 -1.28 1.92
C ARG A 89 -11.77 -1.69 2.71
N GLY A 90 -11.55 -3.01 2.81
CA GLY A 90 -10.37 -3.57 3.47
C GLY A 90 -9.16 -3.70 2.54
N LYS A 91 -7.97 -3.91 3.12
CA LYS A 91 -6.71 -4.11 2.39
C LYS A 91 -6.75 -5.27 1.40
N LYS A 92 -7.53 -6.32 1.67
CA LYS A 92 -7.74 -7.42 0.71
C LYS A 92 -8.42 -6.93 -0.57
N THR A 93 -9.49 -6.14 -0.45
CA THR A 93 -10.19 -5.56 -1.59
C THR A 93 -9.31 -4.57 -2.35
N ALA A 94 -8.53 -3.76 -1.62
CA ALA A 94 -7.56 -2.86 -2.22
C ALA A 94 -6.46 -3.60 -2.99
N TRP A 95 -5.93 -4.69 -2.41
CA TRP A 95 -4.93 -5.55 -3.05
C TRP A 95 -5.46 -6.19 -4.33
N ASP A 96 -6.68 -6.74 -4.27
CA ASP A 96 -7.34 -7.32 -5.44
C ASP A 96 -7.59 -6.30 -6.54
N THR A 97 -7.76 -5.03 -6.19
CA THR A 97 -7.94 -3.93 -7.15
C THR A 97 -6.59 -3.52 -7.75
N TRP A 98 -5.54 -3.43 -6.94
CA TRP A 98 -4.19 -3.12 -7.44
C TRP A 98 -3.67 -4.20 -8.40
N LYS A 99 -3.98 -5.48 -8.16
CA LYS A 99 -3.62 -6.58 -9.08
C LYS A 99 -4.15 -6.42 -10.51
N VAL A 100 -5.20 -5.61 -10.72
CA VAL A 100 -5.82 -5.40 -12.04
C VAL A 100 -5.71 -3.95 -12.51
N PHE A 101 -4.97 -3.10 -11.79
CA PHE A 101 -4.75 -1.70 -12.11
C PHE A 101 -3.28 -1.36 -11.93
N ASP A 102 -2.47 -1.79 -12.90
CA ASP A 102 -1.00 -1.74 -12.81
C ASP A 102 -0.43 -0.32 -12.84
N GLU A 103 -1.16 0.65 -13.40
CA GLU A 103 -0.85 2.09 -13.38
C GLU A 103 -0.61 2.64 -11.97
N LEU A 104 -1.20 2.01 -10.95
CA LEU A 104 -0.99 2.40 -9.56
C LEU A 104 0.46 2.19 -9.11
N THR A 105 1.15 1.17 -9.62
CA THR A 105 2.51 0.82 -9.18
C THR A 105 3.49 1.99 -9.37
N PRO A 106 3.67 2.56 -10.58
CA PRO A 106 4.59 3.68 -10.76
C PRO A 106 4.18 4.92 -9.96
N ALA A 107 2.88 5.19 -9.81
CA ALA A 107 2.40 6.30 -8.98
C ALA A 107 2.80 6.14 -7.50
N LEU A 108 2.63 4.95 -6.93
CA LEU A 108 3.03 4.65 -5.56
C LEU A 108 4.55 4.64 -5.37
N VAL A 109 5.30 4.11 -6.35
CA VAL A 109 6.77 4.17 -6.34
C VAL A 109 7.23 5.62 -6.31
N HIS A 110 6.69 6.47 -7.19
CA HIS A 110 7.01 7.90 -7.22
C HIS A 110 6.79 8.55 -5.86
N LEU A 111 5.61 8.38 -5.26
CA LEU A 111 5.27 8.94 -3.95
C LEU A 111 6.17 8.41 -2.81
N SER A 112 6.56 7.14 -2.86
CA SER A 112 7.44 6.54 -1.86
C SER A 112 8.86 7.15 -1.81
N THR A 113 9.25 7.94 -2.81
CA THR A 113 10.55 8.62 -2.86
C THR A 113 10.56 9.99 -2.18
N GLY A 114 9.42 10.44 -1.63
CA GLY A 114 9.34 11.66 -0.82
C GLY A 114 9.26 12.94 -1.63
N THR A 115 8.43 12.96 -2.68
CA THR A 115 8.21 14.15 -3.50
C THR A 115 7.42 15.20 -2.73
N ALA A 116 7.84 16.47 -2.82
CA ALA A 116 7.17 17.58 -2.14
C ALA A 116 5.85 17.96 -2.82
N ASP A 117 5.77 17.79 -4.14
CA ASP A 117 4.58 18.05 -4.94
C ASP A 117 4.06 16.76 -5.56
N ILE A 118 2.75 16.57 -5.52
CA ILE A 118 2.05 15.47 -6.19
C ILE A 118 1.46 16.02 -7.48
N SER A 119 1.95 15.56 -8.63
CA SER A 119 1.43 15.97 -9.94
C SER A 119 -0.03 15.55 -10.14
N ASP A 120 -0.79 16.31 -10.92
CA ASP A 120 -2.18 15.97 -11.29
C ASP A 120 -2.31 14.57 -11.92
N ASP A 121 -1.32 14.10 -12.66
CA ASP A 121 -1.31 12.75 -13.25
C ASP A 121 -1.32 11.64 -12.18
N VAL A 122 -0.54 11.82 -11.11
CA VAL A 122 -0.52 10.89 -9.96
C VAL A 122 -1.83 10.95 -9.21
N VAL A 123 -2.39 12.15 -9.01
CA VAL A 123 -3.73 12.31 -8.40
C VAL A 123 -4.80 11.60 -9.23
N ALA A 124 -4.75 11.72 -10.56
CA ALA A 124 -5.70 11.05 -11.46
C ALA A 124 -5.62 9.52 -11.34
N VAL A 125 -4.41 8.96 -11.21
CA VAL A 125 -4.22 7.51 -10.97
C VAL A 125 -4.79 7.09 -9.61
N LEU A 126 -4.56 7.88 -8.56
CA LEU A 126 -5.10 7.62 -7.23
C LEU A 126 -6.63 7.72 -7.20
N GLU A 127 -7.22 8.74 -7.84
CA GLU A 127 -8.66 8.87 -8.05
C GLU A 127 -9.23 7.64 -8.76
N ARG A 128 -8.60 7.24 -9.87
CA ARG A 128 -9.04 6.08 -10.64
C ARG A 128 -9.00 4.80 -9.82
N PHE A 129 -7.93 4.57 -9.07
CA PHE A 129 -7.82 3.43 -8.17
C PHE A 129 -8.92 3.44 -7.10
N THR A 130 -9.19 4.60 -6.49
CA THR A 130 -10.25 4.74 -5.48
C THR A 130 -11.64 4.48 -6.08
N ILE A 131 -11.91 4.91 -7.32
CA ILE A 131 -13.17 4.58 -8.00
C ILE A 131 -13.30 3.06 -8.17
N LEU A 132 -12.25 2.40 -8.68
CA LEU A 132 -12.22 0.96 -8.90
C LEU A 132 -12.35 0.15 -7.60
N LEU A 133 -11.86 0.70 -6.47
CA LEU A 133 -11.99 0.10 -5.15
C LEU A 133 -13.46 -0.06 -4.73
N TYR A 134 -14.31 0.88 -5.12
CA TYR A 134 -15.74 0.84 -4.83
C TYR A 134 -16.54 0.14 -5.94
N ASP A 135 -16.16 0.30 -7.20
CA ASP A 135 -16.84 -0.35 -8.32
C ASP A 135 -15.93 -0.49 -9.55
N ARG A 136 -15.47 -1.72 -9.80
CA ARG A 136 -14.61 -2.03 -10.96
C ARG A 136 -15.29 -1.91 -12.31
N THR A 137 -16.63 -1.84 -12.34
CA THR A 137 -17.38 -1.72 -13.61
C THR A 137 -17.56 -0.27 -14.05
N ILE A 138 -17.17 0.69 -13.21
CA ILE A 138 -17.24 2.11 -13.55
C ILE A 138 -16.06 2.49 -14.43
N ASN A 139 -16.36 3.13 -15.55
CA ASN A 139 -15.36 3.67 -16.49
C ASN A 139 -15.15 5.19 -16.36
N LEU A 140 -15.70 5.80 -15.31
CA LEU A 140 -15.47 7.20 -14.97
C LEU A 140 -14.10 7.38 -14.32
N VAL A 141 -13.45 8.50 -14.64
CA VAL A 141 -12.13 8.86 -14.11
C VAL A 141 -12.22 9.91 -13.02
N ASN A 142 -13.25 10.76 -13.05
CA ASN A 142 -13.50 11.75 -12.00
C ASN A 142 -14.28 11.10 -10.84
N ILE A 143 -13.75 11.23 -9.62
CA ILE A 143 -14.33 10.59 -8.44
C ILE A 143 -15.69 11.14 -8.03
N ASP A 144 -15.94 12.44 -8.25
CA ASP A 144 -17.22 13.06 -7.90
C ASP A 144 -18.33 12.66 -8.90
N GLU A 145 -18.00 12.54 -10.19
CA GLU A 145 -18.90 11.95 -11.18
C GLU A 145 -19.20 10.48 -10.88
N ALA A 146 -18.18 9.70 -10.49
CA ALA A 146 -18.35 8.31 -10.08
C ALA A 146 -19.25 8.18 -8.84
N ARG A 147 -19.08 9.05 -7.85
CA ARG A 147 -19.96 9.14 -6.68
C ARG A 147 -21.40 9.43 -7.10
N GLN A 148 -21.62 10.44 -7.94
CA GLN A 148 -22.95 10.77 -8.43
C GLN A 148 -23.59 9.59 -9.17
N ALA A 149 -22.86 8.91 -10.04
CA ALA A 149 -23.35 7.75 -10.78
C ALA A 149 -23.69 6.58 -9.86
N LEU A 150 -22.86 6.29 -8.85
CA LEU A 150 -23.11 5.22 -7.88
C LEU A 150 -24.34 5.49 -7.03
N PHE A 151 -24.54 6.73 -6.62
CA PHE A 151 -25.70 7.13 -5.83
C PHE A 151 -26.98 7.11 -6.68
N THR A 152 -26.97 7.81 -7.82
CA THR A 152 -28.19 8.04 -8.62
C THR A 152 -28.59 6.87 -9.51
N LYS A 153 -27.63 6.17 -10.13
CA LYS A 153 -27.91 5.10 -11.11
C LYS A 153 -27.85 3.70 -10.49
N LYS A 154 -27.00 3.50 -9.48
CA LYS A 154 -26.85 2.20 -8.79
C LYS A 154 -27.51 2.14 -7.41
N GLY A 155 -28.10 3.25 -6.94
CA GLY A 155 -28.85 3.29 -5.68
C GLY A 155 -28.01 2.97 -4.43
N ARG A 156 -26.69 3.21 -4.48
CA ARG A 156 -25.81 2.90 -3.35
C ARG A 156 -25.97 3.91 -2.22
N ALA A 157 -25.90 3.41 -0.98
CA ALA A 157 -25.85 4.25 0.22
C ALA A 157 -24.55 5.09 0.27
N MET A 158 -24.58 6.20 1.02
CA MET A 158 -23.45 7.14 1.12
C MET A 158 -22.17 6.51 1.70
N GLU A 159 -22.30 5.48 2.53
CA GLU A 159 -21.17 4.76 3.12
C GLU A 159 -20.50 3.82 2.09
N ALA A 160 -21.20 3.50 1.00
CA ALA A 160 -20.81 2.53 -0.03
C ALA A 160 -20.35 3.18 -1.35
N ILE A 161 -20.04 4.48 -1.33
CA ILE A 161 -19.47 5.24 -2.46
C ILE A 161 -18.08 5.81 -2.12
N PRO A 162 -17.21 6.08 -3.13
CA PRO A 162 -15.88 6.67 -2.93
C PRO A 162 -15.92 7.97 -2.13
N PRO A 163 -14.86 8.43 -1.45
CA PRO A 163 -14.79 9.78 -0.86
C PRO A 163 -14.89 10.88 -1.93
N THR A 164 -15.23 12.11 -1.53
CA THR A 164 -15.19 13.27 -2.45
C THR A 164 -13.75 13.54 -2.89
N ARG A 165 -13.59 14.23 -4.03
CA ARG A 165 -12.26 14.65 -4.47
C ARG A 165 -11.52 15.48 -3.43
N GLY A 166 -12.23 16.42 -2.78
CA GLY A 166 -11.65 17.26 -1.73
C GLY A 166 -11.12 16.47 -0.53
N ALA A 167 -11.79 15.38 -0.14
CA ALA A 167 -11.33 14.52 0.95
C ALA A 167 -10.16 13.61 0.53
N LEU A 168 -10.03 13.32 -0.78
CA LEU A 168 -8.94 12.48 -1.29
C LEU A 168 -7.60 13.23 -1.40
N VAL A 169 -7.65 14.53 -1.68
CA VAL A 169 -6.47 15.37 -1.97
C VAL A 169 -5.98 16.14 -0.72
N GLN A 170 -6.73 16.11 0.38
CA GLN A 170 -6.39 16.78 1.63
C GLN A 170 -5.14 16.21 2.29
#